data_AF-A0A831JHA8-F1
#
_entry.id   AF-A0A831JHA8-F1
#
_cell.length_a   1.000
_cell.length_b   1.000
_cell.length_c   1.000
_cell.angle_alpha   90.00
_cell.angle_beta   90.00
_cell.angle_gamma   90.00
#
_symmetry.space_group_name_H-M   'P 1'
#
loop_
_entity.id
_entity.type
_entity.pdbx_description
1 polymer ?
#
loop_
_entity_poly.entity_id
_entity_poly.type
_entity_poly.pdbx_seq_one_letter_code
_entity_poly.pdbx_strand_id
1 'polypeptide(L)'
;MLKIDAKDLPAVKLGNSGKIELGQTVIAIGNALGMFTNTVSKGIISGLSRTISASLGSGGELEHLRGVLQTDVAINQGNSGGPLIDLDGEAIGINTA
;
A
#
# COMPACT_ATOMS: atom_id res chain seq x y z
N MET A 1 14.52 -5.31 -1.62
CA MET A 1 14.76 -4.23 -0.64
C MET A 1 15.82 -3.28 -1.17
N LEU A 2 15.70 -2.00 -0.86
CA LEU A 2 16.69 -0.96 -1.22
C LEU A 2 17.33 -0.40 0.06
N LYS A 3 18.55 0.11 -0.06
CA LYS A 3 19.27 0.78 1.04
C LYS A 3 19.64 2.18 0.59
N ILE A 4 19.33 3.16 1.42
CA ILE A 4 19.70 4.56 1.23
C ILE A 4 20.93 4.87 2.09
N ASP A 5 21.87 5.66 1.56
CA ASP A 5 23.06 6.10 2.29
C ASP A 5 22.79 7.44 2.99
N ALA A 6 22.11 7.35 4.13
CA ALA A 6 21.73 8.48 4.98
C ALA A 6 21.57 8.03 6.43
N LYS A 7 21.58 8.96 7.37
CA LYS A 7 21.43 8.71 8.82
C LYS A 7 20.24 9.49 9.38
N ASP A 8 19.72 9.03 10.53
CA ASP A 8 18.71 9.73 11.34
C ASP A 8 17.40 10.05 10.59
N LEU A 9 16.98 9.16 9.69
CA LEU A 9 15.74 9.30 8.96
C LEU A 9 14.53 8.83 9.78
N PRO A 10 13.38 9.52 9.67
CA PRO A 10 12.15 9.06 10.30
C PRO A 10 11.69 7.74 9.67
N ALA A 11 11.13 6.85 10.50
CA ALA A 11 10.55 5.59 10.07
C ALA A 11 9.08 5.52 10.47
N VAL A 12 8.25 4.96 9.60
CA VAL A 12 6.86 4.64 9.94
C VAL A 12 6.82 3.45 10.90
N LYS A 13 5.91 3.49 11.87
CA LYS A 13 5.65 2.33 12.73
C LYS A 13 4.95 1.25 11.92
N LEU A 14 5.29 -0.02 12.18
CA LEU A 14 4.60 -1.15 11.55
C LEU A 14 3.44 -1.59 12.45
N GLY A 15 2.25 -1.66 11.88
CA GLY A 15 1.05 -2.16 12.53
C GLY A 15 0.90 -3.67 12.35
N ASN A 16 -0.15 -4.25 12.95
CA ASN A 16 -0.45 -5.67 12.83
C ASN A 16 -1.56 -5.92 11.80
N SER A 17 -1.15 -6.31 10.58
CA SER A 17 -2.09 -6.63 9.49
C SER A 17 -3.02 -7.83 9.78
N GLY A 18 -2.67 -8.69 10.74
CA GLY A 18 -3.50 -9.83 11.17
C GLY A 18 -4.67 -9.44 12.06
N LYS A 19 -4.77 -8.18 12.48
CA LYS A 19 -5.87 -7.64 13.29
C LYS A 19 -6.80 -6.72 12.50
N ILE A 20 -6.61 -6.62 11.19
CA ILE A 20 -7.38 -5.71 10.34
C ILE A 20 -8.78 -6.25 10.08
N GLU A 21 -9.75 -5.35 10.15
CA GLU A 21 -11.17 -5.67 9.98
C GLU A 21 -11.73 -5.06 8.68
N LEU A 22 -12.78 -5.70 8.14
CA LEU A 22 -13.53 -5.13 7.03
C LEU A 22 -14.21 -3.82 7.47
N GLY A 23 -14.21 -2.81 6.59
CA GLY A 23 -14.73 -1.48 6.89
C GLY A 23 -13.75 -0.59 7.66
N GLN A 24 -12.61 -1.13 8.12
CA GLN A 24 -11.59 -0.32 8.79
C GLN A 24 -11.08 0.78 7.85
N THR A 25 -11.07 2.02 8.36
CA THR A 25 -10.59 3.17 7.60
C THR A 25 -9.08 3.08 7.41
N VAL A 26 -8.65 3.35 6.18
CA VAL A 26 -7.25 3.32 5.79
C VAL A 26 -6.92 4.49 4.86
N ILE A 27 -5.65 4.86 4.84
CA ILE A 27 -5.11 5.96 4.07
C ILE A 27 -3.94 5.46 3.23
N ALA A 28 -3.89 5.81 1.95
CA ALA A 28 -2.71 5.63 1.12
C ALA A 28 -1.97 6.96 0.94
N ILE A 29 -0.65 6.89 1.03
CA ILE A 29 0.25 8.03 0.78
C ILE A 29 1.20 7.64 -0.34
N GLY A 30 1.36 8.52 -1.34
CA GLY A 30 2.24 8.26 -2.48
C GLY A 30 2.45 9.46 -3.38
N ASN A 31 3.05 9.22 -4.55
CA ASN A 31 3.27 10.23 -5.58
C ASN A 31 2.43 9.86 -6.82
N ALA A 32 1.13 10.11 -6.76
CA ALA A 32 0.20 9.68 -7.79
C ALA A 32 0.60 10.22 -9.17
N LEU A 33 0.67 9.31 -10.14
CA LEU A 33 1.07 9.53 -11.54
C LEU A 33 2.48 10.13 -11.71
N GLY A 34 3.29 10.15 -10.65
CA GLY A 34 4.60 10.83 -10.63
C GLY A 34 4.51 12.36 -10.73
N MET A 35 3.29 12.91 -10.72
CA MET A 35 3.01 14.33 -10.95
C MET A 35 2.66 15.07 -9.66
N PHE A 36 2.05 14.36 -8.69
CA PHE A 36 1.53 14.95 -7.47
C PHE A 36 2.27 14.40 -6.25
N THR A 37 3.25 15.17 -5.77
CA THR A 37 4.00 14.83 -4.56
C THR A 37 3.06 14.83 -3.33
N ASN A 38 3.24 13.85 -2.45
CA ASN A 38 2.50 13.72 -1.18
C ASN A 38 0.98 13.64 -1.37
N THR A 39 0.52 12.86 -2.35
CA THR A 39 -0.91 12.60 -2.52
C THR A 39 -1.41 11.72 -1.38
N VAL A 40 -2.55 12.10 -0.81
CA VAL A 40 -3.24 11.36 0.25
C VAL A 40 -4.64 10.98 -0.23
N SER A 41 -4.98 9.70 -0.12
CA SER A 41 -6.33 9.20 -0.39
C SER A 41 -6.82 8.34 0.77
N LYS A 42 -8.13 8.38 1.04
CA LYS A 42 -8.78 7.67 2.16
C LYS A 42 -9.88 6.76 1.64
N GLY A 43 -10.04 5.62 2.28
CA GLY A 43 -11.07 4.64 2.01
C GLY A 43 -11.17 3.65 3.17
N ILE A 44 -11.63 2.45 2.87
CA ILE A 44 -11.78 1.35 3.80
C ILE A 44 -11.14 0.07 3.28
N ILE A 45 -10.96 -0.89 4.17
CA ILE A 45 -10.68 -2.28 3.80
C ILE A 45 -11.98 -2.93 3.34
N SER A 46 -12.02 -3.36 2.08
CA SER A 46 -13.18 -3.99 1.44
C SER A 46 -13.03 -5.50 1.25
N GLY A 47 -11.84 -6.05 1.53
CA GLY A 47 -11.58 -7.49 1.49
C GLY A 47 -10.28 -7.87 2.18
N LEU A 48 -10.27 -9.06 2.78
CA LEU A 48 -9.11 -9.61 3.47
C LEU A 48 -8.57 -10.84 2.72
N SER A 49 -7.26 -11.07 2.83
CA SER A 49 -6.57 -12.29 2.40
C SER A 49 -6.93 -12.77 0.99
N ARG A 50 -7.02 -11.85 0.03
CA ARG A 50 -7.33 -12.19 -1.35
C ARG A 50 -6.13 -12.87 -2.03
N THR A 51 -6.43 -13.60 -3.10
CA THR A 51 -5.42 -14.07 -4.05
C THR A 51 -5.71 -13.38 -5.39
N ILE A 52 -4.70 -12.72 -5.95
CA ILE A 52 -4.80 -12.04 -7.24
C ILE A 52 -3.66 -12.48 -8.14
N SER A 53 -3.91 -12.49 -9.45
CA SER A 53 -2.88 -12.64 -10.46
C SER A 53 -2.65 -11.27 -11.08
N ALA A 54 -1.46 -10.71 -10.89
CA ALA A 54 -1.08 -9.41 -11.43
C ALA A 54 0.11 -9.58 -12.38
N SER A 55 0.09 -8.88 -13.51
CA SER A 55 1.28 -8.78 -14.38
C SER A 55 2.03 -7.51 -13.99
N LEU A 56 3.28 -7.65 -13.54
CA LEU A 56 4.12 -6.49 -13.28
C LEU A 56 4.66 -5.93 -14.60
N GLY A 57 3.99 -4.89 -15.11
CA GLY A 57 4.44 -4.13 -16.26
C GLY A 57 4.12 -4.73 -17.63
N SER A 58 4.45 -4.00 -18.70
CA SER A 58 4.17 -4.40 -20.08
C SER A 58 5.08 -5.55 -20.52
N GLY A 59 4.65 -6.79 -20.27
CA GLY A 59 5.36 -8.02 -20.64
C GLY A 59 5.93 -8.82 -19.48
N GLY A 60 5.60 -8.48 -18.23
CA GLY A 60 6.04 -9.23 -17.05
C GLY A 60 5.29 -10.54 -16.86
N GLU A 61 5.95 -11.52 -16.24
CA GLU A 61 5.31 -12.77 -15.82
C GLU A 61 4.10 -12.49 -14.91
N LEU A 62 3.11 -13.38 -14.96
CA LEU A 62 1.99 -13.34 -14.04
C LEU A 62 2.48 -13.70 -12.64
N GLU A 63 2.46 -12.73 -11.73
CA GLU A 63 2.69 -12.97 -10.32
C GLU A 63 1.39 -13.29 -9.61
N HIS A 64 1.42 -14.34 -8.79
CA HIS A 64 0.31 -14.71 -7.92
C HIS A 64 0.55 -14.17 -6.51
N LEU A 65 -0.09 -13.04 -6.21
CA LEU A 65 -0.04 -12.45 -4.88
C LEU A 65 -1.12 -13.08 -4.00
N ARG A 66 -0.72 -13.50 -2.79
CA ARG A 66 -1.58 -14.11 -1.79
C ARG A 66 -1.59 -13.25 -0.52
N GLY A 67 -2.69 -13.29 0.22
CA GLY A 67 -2.81 -12.56 1.47
C GLY A 67 -2.99 -11.05 1.29
N VAL A 68 -3.38 -10.59 0.09
CA VAL A 68 -3.49 -9.15 -0.18
C VAL A 68 -4.75 -8.57 0.47
N LEU A 69 -4.61 -7.34 0.98
CA LEU A 69 -5.73 -6.52 1.44
C LEU A 69 -6.36 -5.85 0.22
N GLN A 70 -7.69 -5.87 0.15
CA GLN A 70 -8.45 -5.15 -0.85
C GLN A 70 -9.01 -3.89 -0.21
N THR A 71 -8.90 -2.76 -0.90
CA THR A 71 -9.37 -1.46 -0.44
C THR A 71 -10.04 -0.69 -1.57
N ASP A 72 -10.92 0.25 -1.24
CA ASP A 72 -11.50 1.21 -2.18
C ASP A 72 -10.75 2.56 -2.20
N VAL A 73 -9.65 2.67 -1.46
CA VAL A 73 -8.72 3.79 -1.56
C VAL A 73 -8.27 3.95 -3.01
N ALA A 74 -8.26 5.20 -3.50
CA ALA A 74 -7.73 5.49 -4.83
C ALA A 74 -6.22 5.20 -4.89
N ILE A 75 -5.84 4.10 -5.54
CA ILE A 75 -4.46 3.70 -5.82
C ILE A 75 -4.23 3.78 -7.33
N ASN A 76 -3.23 4.58 -7.72
CA ASN A 76 -2.78 4.76 -9.09
C ASN A 76 -1.28 4.44 -9.19
N GLN A 77 -0.75 4.35 -10.41
CA GLN A 77 0.71 4.33 -10.62
C GLN A 77 1.36 5.49 -9.83
N GLY A 78 2.51 5.21 -9.20
CA GLY A 78 3.18 6.14 -8.31
C GLY A 78 2.74 6.10 -6.84
N ASN A 79 1.63 5.44 -6.52
CA ASN A 79 1.33 5.01 -5.14
C ASN A 79 1.95 3.64 -4.81
N SER A 80 2.24 2.82 -5.84
CA SER A 80 2.87 1.49 -5.68
C SER A 80 4.18 1.59 -4.90
N GLY A 81 4.33 0.73 -3.89
CA GLY A 81 5.46 0.74 -2.95
C GLY A 81 5.29 1.71 -1.77
N GLY A 82 4.33 2.63 -1.82
CA GLY A 82 3.95 3.48 -0.68
C GLY A 82 3.15 2.71 0.38
N PRO A 83 3.05 3.24 1.61
CA PRO A 83 2.35 2.58 2.69
C PRO A 83 0.82 2.70 2.56
N LEU A 84 0.13 1.66 3.02
CA LEU A 84 -1.26 1.74 3.45
C LEU A 84 -1.24 1.85 4.99
N ILE A 85 -1.79 2.94 5.53
CA ILE A 85 -1.75 3.23 6.97
C ILE A 85 -3.15 3.23 7.59
N ASP A 86 -3.25 2.84 8.86
CA ASP A 86 -4.46 3.00 9.66
C ASP A 86 -4.56 4.40 10.30
N LEU A 87 -5.58 4.60 11.12
CA LEU A 87 -5.83 5.89 11.79
C LEU A 87 -4.87 6.19 12.95
N ASP A 88 -4.12 5.20 13.43
CA ASP A 88 -3.05 5.38 14.42
C ASP A 88 -1.72 5.76 13.76
N GLY A 89 -1.68 5.80 12.42
CA GLY A 89 -0.51 6.13 11.63
C GLY A 89 0.48 4.96 11.46
N GLU A 90 0.02 3.73 11.70
CA GLU A 90 0.81 2.52 11.55
C GLU A 90 0.67 1.95 10.13
N ALA A 91 1.77 1.52 9.54
CA ALA A 91 1.76 0.86 8.24
C ALA A 91 1.27 -0.59 8.38
N ILE A 92 0.16 -0.90 7.73
CA ILE A 92 -0.51 -2.20 7.77
C ILE A 92 -0.41 -2.96 6.44
N GLY A 93 0.16 -2.32 5.41
CA GLY A 93 0.35 -2.90 4.09
C GLY A 93 1.21 -2.03 3.19
N ILE A 94 1.56 -2.57 2.02
CA ILE A 94 2.27 -1.86 0.95
C ILE A 94 1.33 -1.82 -0.25
N ASN A 95 1.11 -0.63 -0.80
CA ASN A 95 0.26 -0.45 -1.96
C ASN A 95 0.88 -1.15 -3.18
N THR A 96 0.05 -1.91 -3.89
CA THR A 96 0.38 -2.48 -5.19
C THR A 96 -0.74 -2.11 -6.16
N ALA A 97 -0.36 -1.63 -7.34
CA ALA A 97 -1.24 -1.33 -8.47
C ALA A 97 -0.57 -1.80 -9.75
#